data_AF-A0A8H3MFL0-F1
#
_entry.id   AF-A0A8H3MFL0-F1
#
_cell.length_a   1.000
_cell.length_b   1.000
_cell.length_c   1.000
_cell.angle_alpha   90.00
_cell.angle_beta   90.00
_cell.angle_gamma   90.00
#
_symmetry.space_group_name_H-M   'P 1'
#
loop_
_entity.id
_entity.type
_entity.pdbx_description
1 polymer ?
#
loop_
_entity_poly.entity_id
_entity_poly.type
_entity_poly.pdbx_seq_one_letter_code
_entity_poly.pdbx_strand_id
1 'polypeptide(L)'
;MSDSASEFCCMNDLAINALGWKVDKPSDFAIKGNSKHITKALRWFMDVPISIRDKDGKIVTATGNFTCIDNGEPEPMLCLGMTWIPKVQGILDPNKN
;
A
#
# COMPACT_ATOMS: atom_id res chain seq x y z
N MET A 1 7.73 -2.01 -6.31
CA MET A 1 8.94 -2.21 -5.48
C MET A 1 8.47 -2.70 -4.12
N SER A 2 9.07 -3.76 -3.54
CA SER A 2 8.68 -4.27 -2.21
C SER A 2 9.67 -3.74 -1.18
N ASP A 3 9.19 -3.04 -0.15
CA ASP A 3 10.03 -2.62 0.97
C ASP A 3 9.88 -3.63 2.11
N SER A 4 10.91 -4.44 2.30
CA SER A 4 10.95 -5.48 3.32
C SER A 4 11.16 -4.95 4.74
N ALA A 5 11.18 -3.63 4.97
CA ALA A 5 11.22 -3.05 6.30
C ALA A 5 9.95 -2.24 6.63
N SER A 6 9.11 -1.93 5.64
CA SER A 6 7.90 -1.14 5.84
C SER A 6 6.69 -2.00 6.21
N GLU A 7 6.02 -1.64 7.30
CA GLU A 7 4.72 -2.19 7.70
C GLU A 7 3.56 -1.63 6.85
N PHE A 8 3.77 -0.47 6.23
CA PHE A 8 2.76 0.27 5.48
C PHE A 8 2.97 0.13 3.97
N CYS A 9 1.87 0.10 3.24
CA CYS A 9 1.87 0.26 1.80
C CYS A 9 1.75 1.72 1.44
N CYS A 10 2.42 2.15 0.37
CA CYS A 10 2.32 3.50 -0.12
C CYS A 10 2.05 3.57 -1.62
N MET A 11 1.43 4.67 -2.02
CA MET A 11 1.15 4.99 -3.41
C MET A 11 1.21 6.50 -3.62
N ASN A 12 1.38 6.95 -4.86
CA ASN A 12 1.34 8.37 -5.19
C ASN A 12 0.01 8.81 -5.82
N ASP A 13 -0.19 10.12 -5.94
CA ASP A 13 -1.42 10.70 -6.51
C ASP A 13 -1.70 10.20 -7.93
N LEU A 14 -0.65 9.97 -8.74
CA LEU A 14 -0.80 9.42 -10.09
C LEU A 14 -1.34 7.99 -10.08
N ALA A 15 -0.90 7.14 -9.16
CA ALA A 15 -1.44 5.79 -8.99
C ALA A 15 -2.90 5.81 -8.54
N ILE A 16 -3.25 6.69 -7.60
CA ILE A 16 -4.64 6.85 -7.13
C ILE A 16 -5.55 7.25 -8.29
N ASN A 17 -5.13 8.24 -9.09
CA ASN A 17 -5.89 8.72 -10.24
C ASN A 17 -6.06 7.63 -11.31
N ALA A 18 -4.98 6.89 -11.62
CA ALA A 18 -5.03 5.79 -12.58
C ALA A 18 -5.93 4.63 -12.12
N LEU A 19 -5.95 4.34 -10.82
CA LEU A 19 -6.81 3.32 -10.22
C LEU A 19 -8.26 3.81 -10.02
N GLY A 20 -8.52 5.11 -10.21
CA GLY A 20 -9.83 5.73 -9.99
C GLY A 20 -10.28 5.69 -8.52
N TRP A 21 -9.35 5.55 -7.58
CA TRP A 21 -9.67 5.46 -6.16
C TRP A 21 -10.04 6.83 -5.61
N LYS A 22 -11.13 6.89 -4.84
CA LYS A 22 -11.50 8.08 -4.08
C LYS A 22 -11.04 7.90 -2.64
N VAL A 23 -10.45 8.94 -2.07
CA VAL A 23 -10.05 8.95 -0.66
C VAL A 23 -11.31 8.74 0.17
N ASP A 24 -11.38 7.61 0.85
CA ASP A 24 -12.61 7.19 1.51
C ASP A 24 -12.82 7.97 2.81
N LYS A 25 -11.74 8.20 3.59
CA LYS A 25 -11.74 9.00 4.82
C LYS A 25 -10.38 9.65 5.09
N PRO A 26 -10.34 10.88 5.63
CA PRO A 26 -9.12 11.39 6.26
C PRO A 26 -8.77 10.53 7.49
N SER A 27 -7.49 10.27 7.69
CA SER A 27 -6.98 9.46 8.79
C SER A 27 -6.90 10.25 10.09
N ASP A 28 -7.16 9.60 11.23
CA ASP A 28 -7.17 10.20 12.58
C ASP A 28 -6.00 9.72 13.47
N PHE A 29 -4.90 9.24 12.86
CA PHE A 29 -3.74 8.77 13.63
C PHE A 29 -2.76 9.90 13.98
N ALA A 30 -2.26 9.87 15.21
CA ALA A 30 -1.19 10.74 15.68
C ALA A 30 0.19 10.15 15.34
N ILE A 31 0.92 10.77 14.41
CA ILE A 31 2.32 10.41 14.13
C ILE A 31 3.22 11.09 15.18
N LYS A 32 3.95 10.29 15.96
CA LYS A 32 4.96 10.77 16.91
C LYS A 32 6.30 11.01 16.19
N GLY A 33 6.67 12.26 15.95
CA GLY A 33 7.90 12.64 15.20
C GLY A 33 7.78 14.02 14.56
N ASN A 34 8.59 14.34 13.54
CA ASN A 34 8.53 15.60 12.75
C ASN A 34 7.24 15.70 11.89
N SER A 35 6.09 15.41 12.50
CA SER A 35 4.83 15.06 11.88
C SER A 35 4.00 16.26 11.45
N LYS A 36 4.30 17.46 11.95
CA LYS A 36 3.48 18.65 11.71
C LYS A 36 3.30 18.97 10.21
N HIS A 37 4.29 18.62 9.39
CA HIS A 37 4.23 18.78 7.92
C HIS A 37 3.76 17.51 7.19
N ILE A 38 4.01 16.33 7.77
CA ILE A 38 3.71 15.03 7.15
C ILE A 38 2.22 14.70 7.25
N THR A 39 1.57 14.94 8.40
CA THR A 39 0.16 14.53 8.61
C THR A 39 -0.83 15.22 7.67
N LYS A 40 -0.51 16.43 7.18
CA LYS A 40 -1.35 17.12 6.18
C LYS A 40 -1.15 16.62 4.75
N ALA A 41 0.03 16.06 4.45
CA ALA A 41 0.37 15.55 3.12
C ALA A 41 -0.12 14.11 2.92
N LEU A 42 -0.20 13.31 3.99
CA LEU A 42 -0.60 11.91 3.90
C LEU A 42 -2.13 11.78 3.85
N ARG A 43 -2.66 11.36 2.69
CA ARG A 43 -4.02 10.81 2.57
C ARG A 43 -3.98 9.31 2.84
N TRP A 44 -5.05 8.73 3.34
CA TRP A 44 -5.08 7.30 3.64
C TRP A 44 -6.27 6.64 2.96
N PHE A 45 -6.05 5.40 2.56
CA PHE A 45 -7.08 4.52 2.03
C PHE A 45 -7.09 3.28 2.91
N MET A 46 -8.22 3.06 3.58
CA MET A 46 -8.40 1.95 4.49
C MET A 46 -9.15 0.84 3.78
N ASP A 47 -8.85 -0.40 4.15
CA ASP A 47 -9.58 -1.58 3.71
C ASP A 47 -9.76 -1.68 2.18
N VAL A 48 -8.73 -1.28 1.43
CA VAL A 48 -8.78 -1.34 -0.04
C VAL A 48 -8.53 -2.77 -0.51
N PRO A 49 -9.46 -3.37 -1.28
CA PRO A 49 -9.22 -4.66 -1.90
C PRO A 49 -8.26 -4.49 -3.09
N ILE A 50 -7.18 -5.28 -3.11
CA ILE A 50 -6.30 -5.42 -4.26
C ILE A 50 -6.26 -6.88 -4.66
N SER A 51 -6.47 -7.11 -5.96
CA SER A 51 -6.25 -8.40 -6.61
C SER A 51 -4.87 -8.44 -7.24
N ILE A 52 -4.04 -9.38 -6.81
CA ILE A 52 -2.70 -9.62 -7.37
C ILE A 52 -2.71 -10.98 -8.04
N ARG A 53 -2.19 -11.02 -9.26
CA ARG A 53 -1.98 -12.26 -9.99
C ARG A 53 -0.57 -12.77 -9.70
N ASP A 54 -0.45 -13.99 -9.21
CA ASP A 54 0.85 -14.64 -9.03
C ASP A 54 1.42 -15.15 -10.36
N LYS A 55 2.64 -15.69 -10.31
CA LYS A 55 3.34 -16.25 -11.48
C LYS A 55 2.62 -17.41 -12.15
N ASP A 56 1.77 -18.14 -11.42
CA ASP A 56 1.01 -19.30 -11.89
C ASP A 56 -0.36 -18.87 -12.45
N GLY A 57 -0.65 -17.55 -12.45
CA GLY A 57 -1.88 -16.99 -12.96
C GLY A 57 -3.03 -16.99 -11.95
N LYS A 58 -2.80 -17.48 -10.73
CA LYS A 58 -3.81 -17.45 -9.66
C LYS A 58 -3.98 -16.01 -9.20
N ILE A 59 -5.23 -15.57 -9.08
CA ILE A 59 -5.58 -14.26 -8.55
C ILE A 59 -5.85 -14.41 -7.06
N VAL A 60 -5.12 -13.66 -6.25
CA VAL A 60 -5.35 -13.53 -4.81
C VAL A 60 -5.84 -12.12 -4.55
N THR A 61 -6.99 -12.03 -3.90
CA THR A 61 -7.53 -10.74 -3.46
C THR A 61 -7.33 -10.61 -1.97
N ALA A 62 -6.73 -9.51 -1.56
CA ALA A 62 -6.53 -9.18 -0.17
C ALA A 62 -6.88 -7.73 0.09
N THR A 63 -7.19 -7.44 1.34
CA THR A 63 -7.55 -6.11 1.79
C THR A 63 -6.42 -5.52 2.62
N GLY A 64 -6.11 -4.24 2.41
CA GLY A 64 -5.12 -3.56 3.24
C GLY A 64 -5.16 -2.04 3.13
N ASN A 65 -4.38 -1.43 4.00
CA ASN A 65 -4.35 0.02 4.18
C ASN A 65 -3.17 0.61 3.41
N PHE A 66 -3.39 1.79 2.83
CA PHE A 66 -2.41 2.48 2.02
C PHE A 66 -2.30 3.94 2.44
N THR A 67 -1.07 4.42 2.42
CA THR A 67 -0.76 5.84 2.57
C THR A 67 -0.46 6.45 1.20
N CYS A 68 -1.11 7.57 0.90
CA CYS A 68 -0.76 8.41 -0.24
C CYS A 68 0.45 9.28 0.12
N ILE A 69 1.44 9.27 -0.75
CA ILE A 69 2.60 10.16 -0.70
C ILE A 69 2.64 11.01 -1.96
N ASP A 70 2.64 12.32 -1.79
CA ASP A 70 2.99 13.23 -2.88
C ASP A 70 4.52 13.28 -2.96
N ASN A 71 5.08 12.47 -3.87
CA ASN A 71 6.51 12.35 -4.07
C ASN A 71 7.02 13.16 -5.27
N GLY A 72 6.15 13.85 -6.01
CA GLY A 72 6.51 14.59 -7.22
C GLY A 72 7.00 13.74 -8.40
N GLU A 73 6.94 12.41 -8.30
CA GLU A 73 7.38 11.51 -9.36
C GLU A 73 6.37 11.50 -10.52
N PRO A 74 6.84 11.48 -11.78
CA PRO A 74 5.97 11.53 -12.96
C PRO A 74 5.29 10.20 -13.29
N GLU A 75 5.65 9.12 -12.59
CA GLU A 75 5.12 7.77 -12.84
C GLU A 75 4.24 7.28 -11.68
N PRO A 76 3.15 6.53 -11.97
CA PRO A 76 2.38 5.86 -10.92
C PRO A 76 3.24 4.91 -10.09
N MET A 77 3.21 5.06 -8.77
CA MET A 77 3.96 4.21 -7.85
C MET A 77 3.03 3.49 -6.88
N LEU A 78 3.25 2.18 -6.73
CA LEU A 78 2.63 1.33 -5.70
C LEU A 78 3.72 0.49 -5.02
N CYS A 79 3.86 0.67 -3.72
CA CYS A 79 4.76 -0.10 -2.87
C CYS A 79 3.93 -0.91 -1.88
N LEU A 80 4.10 -2.23 -1.95
CA LEU A 80 3.50 -3.16 -1.02
C LEU A 80 4.48 -3.39 0.14
N GLY A 81 4.03 -3.09 1.36
CA GLY A 81 4.78 -3.40 2.59
C GLY A 81 4.76 -4.90 2.90
N MET A 82 5.56 -5.31 3.88
CA MET A 82 5.69 -6.73 4.26
C MET A 82 4.38 -7.38 4.67
N THR A 83 3.44 -6.60 5.22
CA THR A 83 2.12 -7.10 5.65
C THR A 83 1.28 -7.68 4.50
N TRP A 84 1.65 -7.40 3.24
CA TRP A 84 0.99 -7.95 2.06
C TRP A 84 1.61 -9.23 1.51
N ILE A 85 2.90 -9.47 1.74
CA ILE A 85 3.59 -10.69 1.29
C ILE A 85 2.84 -11.96 1.73
N PRO A 86 2.47 -12.17 3.01
CA PRO A 86 1.73 -13.36 3.44
C PRO A 86 0.24 -13.33 3.04
N LYS A 87 -0.30 -12.20 2.55
CA LYS A 87 -1.69 -12.10 2.08
C LYS A 87 -1.83 -12.49 0.61
N VAL A 88 -0.88 -12.06 -0.22
CA VAL A 88 -0.77 -12.47 -1.63
C VAL A 88 -0.32 -13.92 -1.71
N GLN A 89 0.60 -14.29 -0.83
CA GLN A 89 0.99 -15.67 -0.63
C GLN A 89 0.16 -16.28 0.50
N GLY A 90 -0.98 -16.88 0.19
CA GLY A 90 -1.47 -17.98 1.04
C GLY A 90 -0.51 -19.19 1.09
N ILE A 91 0.75 -19.05 0.63
CA ILE A 91 1.62 -20.07 0.04
C ILE A 91 3.12 -19.65 0.02
N LEU A 92 3.67 -19.11 1.10
CA LEU A 92 5.11 -19.28 1.35
C LEU A 92 5.25 -19.70 2.80
N ASP A 93 5.31 -21.01 2.99
CA ASP A 93 5.93 -21.57 4.17
C ASP A 93 7.44 -21.31 4.00
N PRO A 94 8.07 -20.39 4.76
CA PRO A 94 9.50 -20.14 4.63
C PRO A 94 10.34 -21.37 5.00
N ASN A 95 9.72 -22.42 5.57
CA ASN A 95 10.34 -23.71 5.87
C ASN A 95 10.17 -24.77 4.77
N LYS A 96 9.55 -24.44 3.62
CA LYS A 96 9.51 -25.33 2.44
C LYS A 96 10.54 -24.89 1.40
N ASN A 97 11.81 -25.16 1.70
CA ASN A 97 12.78 -25.87 0.86
C ASN A 97 14.14 -25.87 1.53
#